data_AF-A0A073K3V3-F1
#
_entry.id   AF-A0A073K3V3-F1
#
_cell.length_a   1.000
_cell.length_b   1.000
_cell.length_c   1.000
_cell.angle_alpha   90.00
_cell.angle_beta   90.00
_cell.angle_gamma   90.00
#
_symmetry.space_group_name_H-M   'P 1'
#
loop_
_entity.id
_entity.type
_entity.pdbx_description
1 polymer ?
#
loop_
_entity_poly.entity_id
_entity_poly.type
_entity_poly.pdbx_seq_one_letter_code
_entity_poly.pdbx_strand_id
1 'polypeptide(L)'
;MQNESFQLETSVNHFTDERWQAIVHNDSSYDDKFFYAVKTTGIFCRPSCKSRTPNKNNVRIFLNAQQALSEKFRPCKRCKPNGLKLPDVDWVTQITEYIDNNYSEPLTLETLANMCHGSPYHLQRTFKRIKELTPMEYIQQVRVSKATEYLTNTKQTIMEIGIIVGIPNTAHFATVFKKKTGYTPTEYRKINHTNEVR
;
A
#
# COMPACT_ATOMS: atom_id res chain seq x y z
N MET A 1 10.72 52.38 20.11
CA MET A 1 10.16 51.76 21.32
C MET A 1 8.83 51.15 20.86
N GLN A 2 8.84 49.91 20.36
CA GLN A 2 8.57 48.67 21.14
C GLN A 2 7.31 48.84 21.99
N ASN A 3 6.28 48.00 21.97
CA ASN A 3 5.94 46.75 21.28
C ASN A 3 4.54 46.45 21.87
N GLU A 4 3.54 46.10 21.07
CA GLU A 4 2.42 45.22 21.49
C GLU A 4 1.46 44.99 20.31
N SER A 5 2.03 44.48 19.22
CA SER A 5 1.29 43.69 18.24
C SER A 5 1.30 42.23 18.72
N PHE A 6 0.22 41.50 18.36
CA PHE A 6 0.10 40.04 18.36
C PHE A 6 -0.51 39.34 19.59
N GLN A 7 -1.77 39.68 19.92
CA GLN A 7 -2.70 38.74 20.57
C GLN A 7 -3.61 38.11 19.50
N LEU A 8 -3.12 37.11 18.77
CA LEU A 8 -3.95 36.29 17.86
C LEU A 8 -3.19 35.04 17.39
N GLU A 9 -2.73 34.17 18.29
CA GLU A 9 -2.26 32.84 17.89
C GLU A 9 -2.32 31.85 19.07
N THR A 10 -2.84 30.63 18.81
CA THR A 10 -2.81 29.39 19.63
C THR A 10 -4.07 28.88 20.37
N SER A 11 -5.26 28.96 19.77
CA SER A 11 -6.50 28.33 20.29
C SER A 11 -6.92 27.02 19.58
N VAL A 12 -6.03 26.02 19.37
CA VAL A 12 -6.42 24.73 18.74
C VAL A 12 -5.78 23.45 19.33
N ASN A 13 -5.43 23.45 20.63
CA ASN A 13 -4.89 22.26 21.34
C ASN A 13 -5.87 21.70 22.39
N HIS A 14 -7.13 21.45 22.02
CA HIS A 14 -8.11 20.94 23.00
C HIS A 14 -8.12 19.42 23.09
N PHE A 15 -7.78 18.92 24.27
CA PHE A 15 -8.00 17.55 24.70
C PHE A 15 -9.50 17.39 24.97
N THR A 16 -10.23 16.74 24.06
CA THR A 16 -11.67 16.49 24.18
C THR A 16 -11.95 15.06 24.63
N ASP A 17 -13.11 14.82 25.25
CA ASP A 17 -13.50 13.45 25.62
C ASP A 17 -13.67 12.54 24.40
N GLU A 18 -14.10 13.08 23.25
CA GLU A 18 -14.12 12.35 21.97
C GLU A 18 -12.73 11.84 21.56
N ARG A 19 -11.72 12.73 21.56
CA ARG A 19 -10.33 12.36 21.25
C ARG A 19 -9.78 11.35 22.25
N TRP A 20 -10.16 11.46 23.52
CA TRP A 20 -9.81 10.49 24.53
C TRP A 20 -10.43 9.11 24.26
N GLN A 21 -11.73 9.06 23.91
CA GLN A 21 -12.38 7.81 23.55
C GLN A 21 -11.76 7.16 22.31
N ALA A 22 -11.34 7.95 21.31
CA ALA A 22 -10.65 7.43 20.13
C ALA A 22 -9.31 6.74 20.49
N ILE A 23 -8.55 7.28 21.46
CA ILE A 23 -7.31 6.65 21.95
C ILE A 23 -7.62 5.35 22.70
N VAL A 24 -8.63 5.35 23.57
CA VAL A 24 -9.00 4.18 24.38
C VAL A 24 -9.51 3.04 23.50
N HIS A 25 -10.33 3.36 22.49
CA HIS A 25 -10.93 2.37 21.59
C HIS A 25 -10.05 1.99 20.40
N ASN A 26 -8.84 2.55 20.28
CA ASN A 26 -7.94 2.26 19.17
C ASN A 26 -8.60 2.54 17.80
N ASP A 27 -9.26 3.70 17.70
CA ASP A 27 -10.06 4.05 16.52
C ASP A 27 -9.18 4.62 15.39
N SER A 28 -9.06 3.86 14.30
CA SER A 28 -8.32 4.26 13.11
C SER A 28 -8.95 5.41 12.33
N SER A 29 -10.24 5.72 12.52
CA SER A 29 -10.90 6.83 11.84
C SER A 29 -10.38 8.22 12.27
N TYR A 30 -9.63 8.26 13.38
CA TYR A 30 -8.97 9.46 13.89
C TYR A 30 -7.47 9.52 13.60
N ASP A 31 -6.92 8.51 12.92
CA ASP A 31 -5.55 8.57 12.43
C ASP A 31 -5.39 9.78 11.50
N ASP A 32 -4.27 10.47 11.63
CA ASP A 32 -3.92 11.69 10.88
C ASP A 32 -4.81 12.93 11.14
N LYS A 33 -5.93 12.79 11.88
CA LYS A 33 -6.70 13.94 12.42
C LYS A 33 -6.03 14.57 13.64
N PHE A 34 -5.39 13.74 14.47
CA PHE A 34 -4.58 14.18 15.57
C PHE A 34 -3.57 13.10 15.99
N PHE A 35 -2.58 13.51 16.77
CA PHE A 35 -1.60 12.65 17.40
C PHE A 35 -1.65 12.87 18.91
N TYR A 36 -1.38 11.84 19.69
CA TYR A 36 -1.29 11.98 21.14
C TYR A 36 0.12 11.64 21.62
N ALA A 37 0.60 12.37 22.61
CA ALA A 37 1.89 12.10 23.23
C ALA A 37 1.77 11.87 24.72
N VAL A 38 2.64 11.02 25.23
CA VAL A 38 2.66 10.63 26.65
C VAL A 38 3.85 11.32 27.31
N LYS A 39 3.59 12.32 28.15
CA LYS A 39 4.59 13.17 28.84
C LYS A 39 5.68 12.33 29.50
N THR A 40 5.31 11.25 30.20
CA THR A 40 6.24 10.41 30.96
C THR A 40 7.20 9.60 30.10
N THR A 41 6.81 9.22 28.88
CA THR A 41 7.66 8.40 27.99
C THR A 41 8.37 9.21 26.91
N GLY A 42 7.92 10.45 26.69
CA GLY A 42 8.36 11.30 25.60
C GLY A 42 7.99 10.74 24.22
N ILE A 43 7.02 9.84 24.13
CA ILE A 43 6.60 9.20 22.87
C ILE A 43 5.27 9.76 22.40
N PHE A 44 5.15 10.05 21.10
CA PHE A 44 3.86 10.33 20.46
C PHE A 44 3.40 9.22 19.52
N CYS A 45 2.09 9.11 19.34
CA CYS A 45 1.38 8.00 18.72
C CYS A 45 0.17 8.50 17.89
N ARG A 46 -0.31 7.66 16.98
CA ARG A 46 -1.65 7.74 16.36
C ARG A 46 -2.72 7.17 17.31
N PRO A 47 -3.99 7.60 17.23
CA PRO A 47 -5.10 7.02 18.00
C PRO A 47 -5.23 5.49 17.85
N SER A 48 -4.96 4.94 16.66
CA SER A 48 -4.95 3.48 16.41
C SER A 48 -3.74 2.72 16.98
N CYS A 49 -2.97 3.31 17.89
CA CYS A 49 -1.77 2.68 18.40
C CYS A 49 -2.12 1.50 19.31
N LYS A 50 -1.72 0.29 18.93
CA LYS A 50 -1.82 -0.94 19.76
C LYS A 50 -0.92 -0.96 21.01
N SER A 51 -0.37 0.18 21.41
CA SER A 51 0.36 0.30 22.67
C SER A 51 -0.63 0.40 23.83
N ARG A 52 -0.20 0.03 25.04
CA ARG A 52 -1.05 0.13 26.23
C ARG A 52 -1.57 1.56 26.38
N THR A 53 -2.86 1.69 26.71
CA THR A 53 -3.49 2.98 26.92
C THR A 53 -2.78 3.71 28.05
N PRO A 54 -2.27 4.93 27.82
CA PRO A 54 -1.57 5.70 28.84
C PRO A 54 -2.54 6.26 29.88
N ASN A 55 -2.02 6.77 31.00
CA ASN A 55 -2.84 7.53 31.94
C ASN A 55 -3.32 8.85 31.29
N LYS A 56 -4.63 9.12 31.33
CA LYS A 56 -5.30 10.31 30.76
C LYS A 56 -4.56 11.62 31.10
N ASN A 57 -4.10 11.77 32.34
CA ASN A 57 -3.47 13.00 32.84
C ASN A 57 -2.10 13.30 32.21
N ASN A 58 -1.45 12.27 31.65
CA ASN A 58 -0.13 12.39 31.02
C ASN A 58 -0.20 12.53 29.50
N VAL A 59 -1.40 12.66 28.93
CA VAL A 59 -1.60 12.75 27.49
C VAL A 59 -1.65 14.21 27.05
N ARG A 60 -0.98 14.51 25.94
CA ARG A 60 -1.12 15.76 25.17
C ARG A 60 -1.56 15.44 23.76
N ILE A 61 -2.32 16.33 23.14
CA ILE A 61 -2.79 16.19 21.76
C ILE A 61 -2.04 17.19 20.87
N PHE A 62 -1.72 16.74 19.66
CA PHE A 62 -1.10 17.51 18.58
C PHE A 62 -1.93 17.32 17.31
N LEU A 63 -1.99 18.33 16.44
CA LEU A 63 -2.73 18.23 15.18
C LEU A 63 -1.91 17.53 14.09
N ASN A 64 -0.58 17.66 14.15
CA ASN A 64 0.33 17.01 13.21
C ASN A 64 1.58 16.47 13.92
N ALA A 65 2.30 15.58 13.23
CA ALA A 65 3.51 14.97 13.76
C ALA A 65 4.65 15.99 13.98
N GLN A 66 4.73 17.06 13.18
CA GLN A 66 5.75 18.10 13.31
C GLN A 66 5.65 18.85 14.63
N GLN A 67 4.44 19.17 15.09
CA GLN A 67 4.21 19.81 16.40
C GLN A 67 4.76 18.96 17.55
N ALA A 68 4.51 17.65 17.51
CA ALA A 68 5.04 16.73 18.52
C ALA A 68 6.58 16.68 18.47
N LEU A 69 7.17 16.67 17.28
CA LEU A 69 8.63 16.68 17.08
C LEU A 69 9.28 17.97 17.57
N SER A 70 8.69 19.14 17.29
CA SER A 70 9.20 20.43 17.79
C SER A 70 9.18 20.51 19.32
N GLU A 71 8.24 19.80 19.94
CA GLU A 71 8.16 19.65 21.40
C GLU A 71 9.03 18.52 21.96
N LYS A 72 9.96 17.98 21.17
CA LYS A 72 10.91 16.92 21.55
C LYS A 72 10.28 15.56 21.88
N PHE A 73 9.06 15.31 21.43
CA PHE A 73 8.50 13.95 21.48
C PHE A 73 9.05 13.11 20.33
N ARG A 74 9.44 11.88 20.64
CA ARG A 74 9.92 10.90 19.65
C ARG A 74 8.76 10.07 19.10
N PRO A 75 8.77 9.72 17.80
CA PRO A 75 7.70 8.93 17.20
C PRO A 75 7.68 7.52 17.77
N CYS A 76 6.49 7.00 18.05
CA CYS A 76 6.33 5.62 18.47
C CYS A 76 6.81 4.65 17.40
N LYS A 77 7.72 3.76 17.76
CA LYS A 77 8.25 2.73 16.86
C LYS A 77 7.20 1.73 16.38
N ARG A 78 6.09 1.59 17.12
CA ARG A 78 5.00 0.64 16.80
C ARG A 78 4.03 1.20 15.75
N CYS A 79 3.44 2.37 16.01
CA CYS A 79 2.47 2.96 15.08
C CYS A 79 3.10 3.87 14.01
N LYS A 80 4.41 4.14 14.11
CA LYS A 80 5.21 4.93 13.15
C LYS A 80 4.47 6.20 12.70
N PRO A 81 4.12 7.10 13.64
CA PRO A 81 3.24 8.24 13.36
C PRO A 81 3.84 9.26 12.38
N ASN A 82 5.16 9.29 12.25
CA ASN A 82 5.87 10.18 11.30
C ASN A 82 5.90 9.62 9.86
N GLY A 83 5.41 8.41 9.63
CA GLY A 83 5.31 7.83 8.30
C GLY A 83 4.11 8.42 7.58
N LEU A 84 4.36 9.16 6.50
CA LEU A 84 3.39 9.56 5.49
C LEU A 84 2.69 8.28 4.99
N LYS A 85 1.54 7.95 5.57
CA LYS A 85 0.69 6.90 5.02
C LYS A 85 -0.14 7.57 3.94
N LEU A 86 0.14 7.22 2.69
CA LEU A 86 -0.86 7.40 1.65
C LEU A 86 -2.13 6.65 2.11
N PRO A 87 -3.33 7.20 1.87
CA PRO A 87 -4.56 6.45 2.06
C PRO A 87 -4.43 5.07 1.39
N ASP A 88 -4.93 4.02 2.05
CA ASP A 88 -4.78 2.63 1.59
C ASP A 88 -5.17 2.45 0.09
N VAL A 89 -6.16 3.24 -0.37
CA VAL A 89 -6.61 3.26 -1.77
C VAL A 89 -5.54 3.85 -2.70
N ASP A 90 -5.06 5.05 -2.41
CA ASP A 90 -4.01 5.70 -3.21
C ASP A 90 -2.73 4.86 -3.23
N TRP A 91 -2.42 4.22 -2.10
CA TRP A 91 -1.29 3.32 -1.98
C TRP A 91 -1.42 2.11 -2.91
N VAL A 92 -2.58 1.47 -2.94
CA VAL A 92 -2.85 0.34 -3.84
C VAL A 92 -2.89 0.80 -5.30
N THR A 93 -3.40 2.00 -5.59
CA THR A 93 -3.42 2.56 -6.95
C THR A 93 -2.00 2.73 -7.48
N GLN A 94 -1.09 3.36 -6.74
CA GLN A 94 0.31 3.54 -7.14
C GLN A 94 1.01 2.19 -7.39
N ILE A 95 0.78 1.21 -6.52
CA ILE A 95 1.37 -0.12 -6.69
C ILE A 95 0.81 -0.83 -7.91
N THR A 96 -0.49 -0.65 -8.19
CA THR A 96 -1.14 -1.20 -9.40
C THR A 96 -0.52 -0.59 -10.66
N GLU A 97 -0.42 0.73 -10.74
CA GLU A 97 0.20 1.44 -11.86
C GLU A 97 1.66 1.01 -12.07
N TYR A 98 2.39 0.82 -10.97
CA TYR A 98 3.76 0.34 -11.07
C TYR A 98 3.84 -1.07 -11.64
N ILE A 99 2.97 -1.99 -11.18
CA ILE A 99 2.89 -3.36 -11.73
C ILE A 99 2.54 -3.31 -13.21
N ASP A 100 1.55 -2.51 -13.62
CA ASP A 100 1.09 -2.44 -15.00
C ASP A 100 2.19 -1.94 -15.95
N ASN A 101 3.10 -1.09 -15.48
CA ASN A 101 4.24 -0.59 -16.25
C ASN A 101 5.48 -1.49 -16.20
N ASN A 102 5.61 -2.35 -15.18
CA ASN A 102 6.84 -3.13 -14.91
C ASN A 102 6.57 -4.62 -14.73
N TYR A 103 5.45 -5.15 -15.24
CA TYR A 103 5.04 -6.53 -15.00
C TYR A 103 6.07 -7.55 -15.49
N SER A 104 6.90 -7.24 -16.49
CA SER A 104 7.94 -8.13 -17.02
C SER A 104 9.08 -8.35 -16.04
N GLU A 105 9.32 -7.41 -15.13
CA GLU A 105 10.44 -7.43 -14.19
C GLU A 105 10.23 -8.47 -13.06
N PRO A 106 11.30 -8.92 -12.38
CA PRO A 106 11.21 -9.82 -11.23
C PRO A 106 10.66 -9.10 -9.99
N LEU A 107 9.38 -8.73 -10.03
CA LEU A 107 8.68 -8.04 -8.96
C LEU A 107 8.45 -8.97 -7.76
N THR A 108 8.85 -8.51 -6.58
CA THR A 108 8.59 -9.20 -5.30
C THR A 108 7.72 -8.34 -4.39
N LEU A 109 7.04 -8.98 -3.44
CA LEU A 109 6.25 -8.27 -2.44
C LEU A 109 7.09 -7.26 -1.63
N GLU A 110 8.36 -7.58 -1.38
CA GLU A 110 9.29 -6.69 -0.69
C GLU A 110 9.63 -5.46 -1.53
N THR A 111 9.94 -5.65 -2.82
CA THR A 111 10.24 -4.53 -3.72
C THR A 111 9.06 -3.56 -3.82
N LEU A 112 7.84 -4.08 -4.01
CA LEU A 112 6.61 -3.28 -4.10
C LEU A 112 6.32 -2.53 -2.79
N ALA A 113 6.52 -3.18 -1.63
CA ALA A 113 6.29 -2.54 -0.35
C ALA A 113 7.30 -1.42 -0.06
N ASN A 114 8.57 -1.64 -0.39
CA ASN A 114 9.64 -0.66 -0.15
C ASN A 114 9.46 0.61 -0.98
N MET A 115 9.03 0.48 -2.24
CA MET A 115 8.77 1.60 -3.14
C MET A 115 7.81 2.64 -2.57
N CYS A 116 6.80 2.18 -1.85
CA CYS A 116 5.76 3.03 -1.29
C CYS A 116 5.85 3.07 0.25
N HIS A 117 7.05 2.86 0.81
CA HIS A 117 7.38 2.99 2.24
C HIS A 117 6.50 2.16 3.21
N GLY A 118 6.01 1.01 2.76
CA GLY A 118 5.13 0.13 3.54
C GLY A 118 5.74 -1.20 3.97
N SER A 119 4.96 -2.01 4.68
CA SER A 119 5.34 -3.39 5.05
C SER A 119 4.77 -4.39 4.04
N PRO A 120 5.52 -5.42 3.63
CA PRO A 120 5.03 -6.49 2.75
C PRO A 120 3.70 -7.12 3.22
N TYR A 121 3.59 -7.37 4.53
CA TYR A 121 2.40 -7.98 5.12
C TYR A 121 1.19 -7.03 5.16
N HIS A 122 1.44 -5.73 5.28
CA HIS A 122 0.37 -4.73 5.15
C HIS A 122 -0.08 -4.64 3.70
N LEU A 123 0.87 -4.59 2.76
CA LEU A 123 0.59 -4.56 1.33
C LEU A 123 -0.28 -5.75 0.93
N GLN A 124 0.12 -6.96 1.29
CA GLN A 124 -0.65 -8.16 0.96
C GLN A 124 -2.11 -8.09 1.46
N ARG A 125 -2.33 -7.62 2.69
CA ARG A 125 -3.68 -7.52 3.28
C ARG A 125 -4.50 -6.40 2.65
N THR A 126 -3.90 -5.22 2.48
CA THR A 126 -4.60 -4.05 1.93
C THR A 126 -4.92 -4.24 0.45
N PHE A 127 -3.96 -4.75 -0.34
CA PHE A 127 -4.17 -5.03 -1.76
C PHE A 127 -5.26 -6.08 -1.95
N LYS A 128 -5.25 -7.18 -1.18
CA LYS A 128 -6.32 -8.20 -1.24
C LYS A 128 -7.69 -7.65 -0.82
N ARG A 129 -7.74 -6.76 0.16
CA ARG A 129 -9.00 -6.13 0.58
C ARG A 129 -9.58 -5.21 -0.50
N ILE A 130 -8.73 -4.53 -1.27
CA ILE A 130 -9.14 -3.50 -2.24
C ILE A 130 -9.33 -4.06 -3.65
N LYS A 131 -8.45 -4.96 -4.09
CA LYS A 131 -8.43 -5.54 -5.44
C LYS A 131 -8.98 -6.98 -5.48
N GLU A 132 -9.36 -7.54 -4.33
CA GLU A 132 -9.80 -8.94 -4.17
C GLU A 132 -8.78 -10.01 -4.59
N LEU A 133 -7.57 -9.58 -4.91
CA LEU A 133 -6.44 -10.40 -5.37
C LEU A 133 -5.21 -10.06 -4.54
N THR A 134 -4.29 -11.00 -4.36
CA THR A 134 -2.97 -10.66 -3.84
C THR A 134 -2.13 -9.95 -4.92
N PRO A 135 -1.09 -9.18 -4.54
CA PRO A 135 -0.20 -8.53 -5.51
C PRO A 135 0.41 -9.52 -6.51
N MET A 136 0.78 -10.73 -6.05
CA MET A 136 1.35 -11.77 -6.92
C MET A 136 0.32 -12.35 -7.90
N GLU A 137 -0.93 -12.54 -7.47
CA GLU A 137 -2.01 -12.96 -8.35
C GLU A 137 -2.34 -11.90 -9.41
N TYR A 138 -2.29 -10.62 -9.02
CA TYR A 138 -2.48 -9.50 -9.93
C TYR A 138 -1.37 -9.44 -10.99
N ILE A 139 -0.09 -9.54 -10.59
CA ILE A 139 1.03 -9.63 -11.54
C ILE A 139 0.82 -10.79 -12.52
N GLN A 140 0.48 -11.98 -12.03
CA GLN A 140 0.22 -13.13 -12.91
C GLN A 140 -0.94 -12.87 -13.88
N GLN A 141 -1.99 -12.19 -13.43
CA GLN A 141 -3.12 -11.83 -14.29
C GLN A 141 -2.70 -10.85 -15.39
N VAL A 142 -1.95 -9.79 -15.07
CA VAL A 142 -1.43 -8.84 -16.06
C VAL A 142 -0.53 -9.56 -17.08
N ARG A 143 0.40 -10.40 -16.61
CA ARG A 143 1.31 -11.17 -17.47
C ARG A 143 0.57 -12.11 -18.41
N VAL A 144 -0.45 -12.82 -17.92
CA VAL A 144 -1.27 -13.70 -18.77
C VAL A 144 -2.08 -12.89 -19.77
N SER A 145 -2.67 -11.76 -19.37
CA SER A 145 -3.38 -10.86 -20.28
C SER A 145 -2.46 -10.41 -21.42
N LYS A 146 -1.25 -9.94 -21.10
CA LYS A 146 -0.26 -9.54 -22.12
C LYS A 146 0.18 -10.72 -22.98
N ALA A 147 0.34 -11.90 -22.41
CA ALA A 147 0.64 -13.10 -23.18
C ALA A 147 -0.48 -13.43 -24.19
N THR A 148 -1.76 -13.25 -23.83
CA THR A 148 -2.86 -13.44 -24.78
C THR A 148 -2.76 -12.47 -25.96
N GLU A 149 -2.44 -11.19 -25.69
CA GLU A 149 -2.23 -10.18 -26.74
C GLU A 149 -1.10 -10.59 -27.70
N TYR A 150 0.04 -11.07 -27.18
CA TYR A 150 1.15 -11.54 -28.03
C TYR A 150 0.81 -12.82 -28.80
N LEU A 151 0.10 -13.76 -28.18
CA LEU A 151 -0.25 -15.03 -28.82
C LEU A 151 -1.19 -14.83 -30.01
N THR A 152 -2.08 -13.84 -29.94
CA THR A 152 -3.02 -13.50 -31.00
C THR A 152 -2.37 -12.62 -32.07
N ASN A 153 -1.61 -11.59 -31.68
CA ASN A 153 -1.17 -10.55 -32.61
C ASN A 153 0.23 -10.77 -33.20
N THR A 154 1.00 -11.76 -32.72
CA THR A 154 2.39 -11.98 -33.18
C THR A 154 2.70 -13.44 -33.48
N LYS A 155 3.77 -13.65 -34.28
CA LYS A 155 4.33 -14.98 -34.60
C LYS A 155 5.45 -15.41 -33.65
N GLN A 156 5.69 -14.67 -32.57
CA GLN A 156 6.75 -14.98 -31.60
C GLN A 156 6.54 -16.37 -30.99
N THR A 157 7.62 -17.06 -30.68
CA THR A 157 7.56 -18.39 -30.07
C THR A 157 7.00 -18.31 -28.63
N ILE A 158 6.48 -19.43 -28.14
CA ILE A 158 5.95 -19.52 -26.75
C ILE A 158 7.04 -19.18 -25.72
N MET A 159 8.29 -19.54 -26.01
CA MET A 159 9.46 -19.22 -25.17
C MET A 159 9.75 -17.72 -25.15
N GLU A 160 9.78 -17.07 -26.32
CA GLU A 160 10.00 -15.61 -26.43
C GLU A 160 8.90 -14.83 -25.69
N ILE A 161 7.64 -15.23 -25.87
CA ILE A 161 6.52 -14.60 -25.15
C ILE A 161 6.67 -14.79 -23.65
N GLY A 162 7.03 -15.98 -23.19
CA GLY A 162 7.32 -16.24 -21.77
C GLY A 162 8.37 -15.29 -21.21
N ILE A 163 9.47 -15.06 -21.93
CA ILE A 163 10.51 -14.11 -21.54
C ILE A 163 9.96 -12.67 -21.49
N ILE A 164 9.27 -12.23 -22.54
CA ILE A 164 8.73 -10.86 -22.65
C ILE A 164 7.74 -10.54 -21.52
N VAL A 165 6.88 -11.50 -21.15
CA VAL A 165 5.91 -11.30 -20.07
C VAL A 165 6.47 -11.58 -18.68
N GLY A 166 7.77 -11.85 -18.54
CA GLY A 166 8.42 -12.06 -17.24
C GLY A 166 8.23 -13.44 -16.62
N ILE A 167 7.88 -14.46 -17.43
CA ILE A 167 7.79 -15.87 -17.03
C ILE A 167 8.71 -16.72 -17.93
N PRO A 168 10.04 -16.62 -17.79
CA PRO A 168 11.00 -17.21 -18.73
C PRO A 168 10.99 -18.74 -18.73
N ASN A 169 10.51 -19.38 -17.66
CA ASN A 169 10.36 -20.84 -17.63
C ASN A 169 9.11 -21.25 -18.42
N THR A 170 9.31 -21.81 -19.61
CA THR A 170 8.23 -22.21 -20.54
C THR A 170 7.23 -23.20 -19.93
N ALA A 171 7.69 -24.17 -19.13
CA ALA A 171 6.81 -25.15 -18.50
C ALA A 171 5.93 -24.50 -17.42
N HIS A 172 6.53 -23.62 -16.61
CA HIS A 172 5.79 -22.83 -15.63
C HIS A 172 4.81 -21.87 -16.30
N PHE A 173 5.24 -21.17 -17.35
CA PHE A 173 4.40 -20.29 -18.16
C PHE A 173 3.18 -21.03 -18.71
N ALA A 174 3.37 -22.18 -19.36
CA ALA A 174 2.27 -22.98 -19.88
C ALA A 174 1.28 -23.41 -18.79
N THR A 175 1.79 -23.77 -17.60
CA THR A 175 0.96 -24.15 -16.45
C THR A 175 0.12 -22.98 -15.94
N VAL A 176 0.75 -21.82 -15.72
CA VAL A 176 0.06 -20.61 -15.23
C VAL A 176 -0.96 -20.12 -16.26
N PHE A 177 -0.59 -20.08 -17.53
CA PHE A 177 -1.46 -19.66 -18.62
C PHE A 177 -2.68 -20.57 -18.76
N LYS A 178 -2.50 -21.90 -18.71
CA LYS A 178 -3.60 -22.87 -18.75
C LYS A 178 -4.53 -22.74 -17.54
N LYS A 179 -3.97 -22.56 -16.35
CA LYS A 179 -4.77 -22.36 -15.13
C LYS A 179 -5.68 -21.12 -15.24
N LYS A 180 -5.23 -20.06 -15.91
CA LYS A 180 -5.96 -18.80 -16.05
C LYS A 180 -6.92 -18.76 -17.25
N THR A 181 -6.58 -19.41 -18.36
CA THR A 181 -7.34 -19.32 -19.63
C THR A 181 -8.09 -20.60 -20.00
N GLY A 182 -7.79 -21.73 -19.36
CA GLY A 182 -8.31 -23.06 -19.72
C GLY A 182 -7.51 -23.79 -20.81
N TYR A 183 -6.67 -23.09 -21.56
CA TYR A 183 -5.91 -23.63 -22.69
C TYR A 183 -4.41 -23.46 -22.51
N THR A 184 -3.60 -24.35 -23.06
CA THR A 184 -2.15 -24.08 -23.19
C THR A 184 -1.90 -22.91 -24.16
N PRO A 185 -0.77 -22.20 -24.06
CA PRO A 185 -0.43 -21.13 -24.99
C PRO A 185 -0.51 -21.55 -26.47
N THR A 186 -0.07 -22.76 -26.78
CA THR A 186 -0.10 -23.34 -28.13
C THR A 186 -1.53 -23.61 -28.61
N GLU A 187 -2.38 -24.18 -27.77
CA GLU A 187 -3.80 -24.41 -28.07
C GLU A 187 -4.53 -23.08 -28.28
N TYR A 188 -4.29 -22.11 -27.38
CA TYR A 188 -4.90 -20.79 -27.43
C TYR A 188 -4.58 -20.06 -28.75
N ARG A 189 -3.32 -20.12 -29.19
CA ARG A 189 -2.92 -19.53 -30.49
C ARG A 189 -3.64 -20.19 -31.68
N LYS A 190 -3.74 -21.52 -31.69
CA LYS A 190 -4.43 -22.24 -32.78
C LYS A 190 -5.91 -21.85 -32.88
N ILE A 191 -6.59 -21.74 -31.74
CA ILE A 191 -8.01 -21.39 -31.71
C ILE A 191 -8.24 -19.98 -32.25
N ASN A 192 -7.45 -19.00 -31.85
CA ASN A 192 -7.62 -17.61 -32.30
C ASN A 192 -7.34 -17.43 -33.79
N HIS A 193 -6.28 -18.05 -34.33
CA HIS A 193 -6.03 -18.00 -35.78
C HIS A 193 -7.07 -18.76 -36.62
N THR A 194 -7.81 -19.70 -36.04
CA THR A 194 -8.90 -20.39 -36.75
C THR A 194 -10.16 -19.51 -36.84
N ASN A 195 -10.35 -18.58 -35.90
CA ASN A 195 -11.51 -17.68 -35.87
C ASN A 195 -11.36 -16.44 -36.76
N GLU A 196 -10.16 -16.05 -37.17
CA GLU A 196 -9.92 -14.91 -38.08
C GLU A 196 -10.07 -15.27 -39.58
N VAL A 197 -10.21 -16.56 -39.91
CA VAL A 197 -10.30 -17.06 -41.30
C VAL A 197 -11.76 -17.44 -41.67
N ARG A 198 -12.75 -16.96 -40.91
CA ARG A 198 -14.18 -17.06 -41.21
C ARG A 198 -14.80 -15.68 -41.30
#